data_AF-A0A6B2LMC1-F1
#
_entry.id   AF-A0A6B2LMC1-F1
#
_cell.length_a   1.000
_cell.length_b   1.000
_cell.length_c   1.000
_cell.angle_alpha   90.00
_cell.angle_beta   90.00
_cell.angle_gamma   90.00
#
_symmetry.space_group_name_H-M   'P 1'
#
loop_
_entity.id
_entity.type
_entity.pdbx_description
1 polymer ?
#
loop_
_entity_poly.entity_id
_entity_poly.type
_entity_poly.pdbx_seq_one_letter_code
_entity_poly.pdbx_strand_id
1 'polypeptide(L)'
;MQSRLRDRVKVLQKFISIAMKCKEIGNFNTMMAIFSGLATISVHRLKVTWTQISKKAKADFDSLKELTSKDHNFRLFRQAMQKSPCTVPYMGLFLQDLLVTDEVLSNYDEHKLINLQKRRRWKQVTDQLWPIEKKPSSDQVIFESSPIIQNFLVSYIPRDDKWLYERSVTVEP
;
A
#
# COMPACT_ATOMS: atom_id res chain seq x y z
N MET A 1 -16.27 -12.53 13.31
CA MET A 1 -15.10 -11.83 13.91
C MET A 1 -14.32 -12.82 14.77
N GLN A 2 -12.98 -12.76 14.74
CA GLN A 2 -12.13 -13.77 15.35
C GLN A 2 -11.84 -13.45 16.83
N SER A 3 -12.61 -14.05 17.76
CA SER A 3 -12.37 -13.91 19.20
C SER A 3 -11.23 -14.80 19.70
N ARG A 4 -11.01 -15.95 19.05
CA ARG A 4 -10.01 -16.94 19.46
C ARG A 4 -8.62 -16.57 18.92
N LEU A 5 -7.60 -16.68 19.78
CA LEU A 5 -6.22 -16.36 19.45
C LEU A 5 -5.73 -17.11 18.20
N ARG A 6 -5.99 -18.42 18.13
CA ARG A 6 -5.60 -19.27 16.99
C ARG A 6 -6.13 -18.74 15.66
N ASP A 7 -7.36 -18.25 15.63
CA ASP A 7 -7.99 -17.76 14.41
C ASP A 7 -7.46 -16.36 14.03
N ARG A 8 -7.17 -15.51 15.02
CA ARG A 8 -6.49 -14.23 14.78
C ARG A 8 -5.10 -14.42 14.16
N VAL A 9 -4.31 -15.35 14.71
CA VAL A 9 -2.98 -15.70 14.19
C VAL A 9 -3.08 -16.17 12.74
N LYS A 10 -4.04 -17.05 12.42
CA LYS A 10 -4.27 -17.52 11.04
C LYS A 10 -4.60 -16.36 10.09
N VAL A 11 -5.52 -15.48 10.48
CA VAL A 11 -5.93 -14.33 9.66
C VAL A 11 -4.78 -13.35 9.47
N LEU A 12 -4.03 -13.03 10.52
CA LEU A 12 -2.86 -12.15 10.47
C LEU A 12 -1.82 -12.68 9.47
N GLN A 13 -1.44 -13.95 9.58
CA GLN A 13 -0.50 -14.58 8.64
C GLN A 13 -1.04 -14.60 7.21
N LYS A 14 -2.35 -14.82 7.03
CA LYS A 14 -2.98 -14.80 5.71
C LYS A 14 -2.86 -13.43 5.06
N PHE A 15 -3.11 -12.34 5.78
CA PHE A 15 -2.95 -10.99 5.24
C PHE A 15 -1.49 -10.65 4.91
N ILE A 16 -0.53 -11.08 5.74
CA ILE A 16 0.90 -10.93 5.42
C ILE A 16 1.24 -11.66 4.11
N SER A 17 0.78 -12.90 3.96
CA SER A 17 0.96 -13.68 2.73
C SER A 17 0.31 -13.04 1.51
N ILE A 18 -0.89 -12.46 1.65
CA ILE A 18 -1.55 -11.73 0.57
C ILE A 18 -0.75 -10.48 0.19
N ALA A 19 -0.25 -9.71 1.17
CA ALA A 19 0.58 -8.53 0.89
C ALA A 19 1.87 -8.90 0.13
N MET A 20 2.53 -10.00 0.51
CA MET A 20 3.67 -10.54 -0.22
C MET A 20 3.30 -10.92 -1.66
N LYS A 21 2.16 -11.58 -1.87
CA LYS A 21 1.69 -11.91 -3.22
C LYS A 21 1.38 -10.66 -4.03
N CYS A 22 0.77 -9.63 -3.43
CA CYS A 22 0.54 -8.34 -4.08
C CYS A 22 1.87 -7.68 -4.52
N LYS A 23 2.92 -7.75 -3.69
CA LYS A 23 4.26 -7.30 -4.07
C LYS A 23 4.81 -8.08 -5.27
N GLU A 24 4.69 -9.41 -5.26
CA GLU A 24 5.19 -10.28 -6.35
C GLU A 24 4.54 -9.97 -7.70
N ILE A 25 3.23 -9.71 -7.72
CA ILE A 25 2.49 -9.36 -8.96
C ILE A 25 2.59 -7.87 -9.31
N GLY A 26 3.39 -7.09 -8.59
CA GLY A 26 3.55 -5.65 -8.81
C GLY A 26 2.35 -4.78 -8.40
N ASN A 27 1.39 -5.32 -7.63
CA ASN A 27 0.29 -4.54 -7.08
C ASN A 27 0.70 -3.85 -5.76
N PHE A 28 1.52 -2.82 -5.89
CA PHE A 28 2.05 -2.08 -4.74
C PHE A 28 0.99 -1.25 -4.02
N ASN A 29 -0.06 -0.80 -4.71
CA ASN A 29 -1.16 -0.10 -4.07
C ASN A 29 -1.85 -0.97 -3.01
N THR A 30 -2.25 -2.19 -3.39
CA THR A 30 -2.94 -3.12 -2.48
C THR A 30 -2.01 -3.65 -1.40
N MET A 31 -0.75 -3.93 -1.75
CA MET A 31 0.26 -4.31 -0.77
C MET A 31 0.40 -3.26 0.33
N MET A 32 0.55 -1.98 -0.05
CA MET A 32 0.68 -0.87 0.88
C MET A 32 -0.57 -0.69 1.74
N ALA A 33 -1.77 -0.88 1.17
CA ALA A 33 -3.03 -0.83 1.91
C ALA A 33 -3.11 -1.92 3.00
N ILE A 34 -2.75 -3.16 2.68
CA ILE A 34 -2.73 -4.26 3.65
C ILE A 34 -1.66 -4.01 4.73
N PHE A 35 -0.43 -3.66 4.33
CA PHE A 35 0.64 -3.37 5.27
C PHE A 35 0.25 -2.25 6.24
N SER A 36 -0.28 -1.14 5.73
CA SER A 36 -0.73 -0.01 6.54
C SER A 36 -1.84 -0.41 7.51
N GLY A 37 -2.80 -1.24 7.06
CA GLY A 37 -3.85 -1.80 7.91
C GLY A 37 -3.29 -2.64 9.07
N LEU A 38 -2.31 -3.50 8.79
CA LEU A 38 -1.64 -4.31 9.82
C LEU A 38 -0.76 -3.47 10.77
N ALA A 39 -0.23 -2.35 10.28
CA ALA A 39 0.59 -1.42 11.05
C ALA A 39 -0.23 -0.41 11.88
N THR A 40 -1.55 -0.36 11.71
CA THR A 40 -2.43 0.47 12.56
C THR A 40 -2.30 0.09 14.03
N ILE A 41 -2.53 1.06 14.93
CA ILE A 41 -2.43 0.84 16.37
C ILE A 41 -3.36 -0.30 16.82
N SER A 42 -4.58 -0.35 16.29
CA SER A 42 -5.58 -1.36 16.60
C SER A 42 -5.11 -2.81 16.33
N VAL A 43 -4.21 -3.02 15.37
CA VAL A 43 -3.65 -4.34 15.06
C VAL A 43 -2.27 -4.54 15.67
N HIS A 44 -1.38 -3.54 15.58
CA HIS A 44 0.00 -3.62 16.06
C HIS A 44 0.13 -3.78 17.59
N ARG A 45 -0.90 -3.39 18.35
CA ARG A 45 -0.94 -3.57 19.81
C ARG A 45 -1.19 -5.01 20.27
N LEU A 46 -1.70 -5.90 19.41
CA LEU A 46 -2.05 -7.29 19.74
C LEU A 46 -0.80 -8.18 19.93
N LYS A 47 0.04 -7.87 20.92
CA LYS A 47 1.36 -8.49 21.14
C LYS A 47 1.30 -10.01 21.23
N VAL A 48 0.35 -10.59 21.95
CA VAL A 48 0.18 -12.04 22.08
C VAL A 48 -0.14 -12.66 20.71
N THR A 49 -0.95 -11.98 19.90
CA THR A 49 -1.24 -12.43 18.54
C THR A 49 0.00 -12.38 17.65
N TRP A 50 0.80 -11.30 17.75
CA TRP A 50 2.04 -11.13 16.98
C TRP A 50 3.15 -12.10 17.39
N THR A 51 3.25 -12.51 18.65
CA THR A 51 4.28 -13.47 19.10
C THR A 51 3.98 -14.90 18.65
N GLN A 52 2.72 -15.24 18.34
CA GLN A 52 2.32 -16.58 17.92
C GLN A 52 2.34 -16.82 16.41
N ILE A 53 2.68 -15.83 15.59
CA ILE A 53 2.87 -16.06 14.16
C ILE A 53 4.17 -16.87 13.92
N SER A 54 4.22 -17.57 12.80
CA SER A 54 5.42 -18.29 12.36
C SER A 54 6.59 -17.33 12.10
N LYS A 55 7.82 -17.84 12.27
CA LYS A 55 9.05 -17.11 11.96
C LYS A 55 9.08 -16.58 10.51
N LYS A 56 8.56 -17.37 9.57
CA LYS A 56 8.43 -16.96 8.16
C LYS A 56 7.51 -15.75 8.01
N ALA A 57 6.29 -15.82 8.58
CA ALA A 57 5.35 -14.69 8.49
C ALA A 57 5.91 -13.43 9.14
N LYS A 58 6.66 -13.57 10.24
CA LYS A 58 7.35 -12.44 10.88
C LYS A 58 8.40 -11.82 9.97
N ALA A 59 9.27 -12.63 9.37
CA ALA A 59 10.28 -12.16 8.43
C ALA A 59 9.67 -11.51 7.18
N ASP A 60 8.59 -12.09 6.63
CA ASP A 60 7.85 -11.52 5.50
C ASP A 60 7.28 -10.13 5.86
N PHE A 61 6.68 -9.98 7.06
CA PHE A 61 6.19 -8.69 7.54
C PHE A 61 7.31 -7.66 7.74
N ASP A 62 8.44 -8.07 8.32
CA ASP A 62 9.58 -7.17 8.54
C ASP A 62 10.21 -6.73 7.21
N SER A 63 10.25 -7.60 6.20
CA SER A 63 10.66 -7.23 4.83
C SER A 63 9.72 -6.20 4.19
N LEU A 64 8.40 -6.34 4.38
CA LEU A 64 7.42 -5.33 3.92
C LEU A 64 7.63 -3.99 4.63
N LYS A 65 7.93 -4.02 5.93
CA LYS A 65 8.22 -2.81 6.72
C LYS A 65 9.47 -2.08 6.23
N GLU A 66 10.56 -2.81 5.95
CA GLU A 66 11.78 -2.23 5.40
C GLU A 66 11.54 -1.63 4.02
N LEU A 67 10.86 -2.38 3.13
CA LEU A 67 10.54 -1.92 1.78
C LEU A 67 9.74 -0.62 1.79
N THR A 68 8.80 -0.48 2.72
CA THR A 68 7.89 0.67 2.85
C THR A 68 8.43 1.76 3.78
N SER A 69 9.70 1.68 4.18
CA SER A 69 10.34 2.71 5.00
C SER A 69 10.22 4.09 4.34
N LYS A 70 10.02 5.13 5.17
CA LYS A 70 9.94 6.53 4.73
C LYS A 70 11.31 7.12 4.38
N ASP A 71 12.39 6.38 4.62
CA ASP A 71 13.75 6.83 4.37
C ASP A 71 13.94 7.31 2.93
N HIS A 72 14.54 8.49 2.80
CA HIS A 72 14.77 9.18 1.53
C HIS A 72 13.51 9.22 0.65
N ASN A 73 12.36 9.61 1.24
CA ASN A 73 11.06 9.70 0.55
C ASN A 73 10.65 8.38 -0.11
N PHE A 74 10.64 7.29 0.66
CA PHE A 74 10.25 5.97 0.19
C PHE A 74 11.13 5.41 -0.93
N ARG A 75 12.45 5.63 -0.86
CA ARG A 75 13.39 5.29 -1.94
C ARG A 75 13.31 3.82 -2.36
N LEU A 76 13.34 2.89 -1.40
CA LEU A 76 13.29 1.45 -1.69
C LEU A 76 11.97 1.07 -2.36
N PHE A 77 10.86 1.60 -1.83
CA PHE A 77 9.53 1.36 -2.38
C PHE A 77 9.39 1.89 -3.81
N ARG A 78 9.85 3.12 -4.08
CA ARG A 78 9.85 3.73 -5.42
C ARG A 78 10.69 2.91 -6.41
N GLN A 79 11.87 2.45 -6.00
CA GLN A 79 12.72 1.59 -6.84
C GLN A 79 12.05 0.25 -7.15
N ALA A 80 11.36 -0.36 -6.18
CA ALA A 80 10.64 -1.60 -6.40
C ALA A 80 9.49 -1.42 -7.41
N MET A 81 8.72 -0.33 -7.31
CA MET A 81 7.65 0.00 -8.28
C MET A 81 8.20 0.18 -9.70
N GLN A 82 9.33 0.88 -9.86
CA GLN A 82 9.94 1.14 -11.17
C GLN A 82 10.52 -0.11 -11.82
N LYS A 83 11.06 -1.05 -11.02
CA LYS A 83 11.64 -2.31 -11.53
C LYS A 83 10.58 -3.34 -11.90
N SER A 84 9.37 -3.21 -11.39
CA SER A 84 8.32 -4.20 -11.61
C SER A 84 7.80 -4.14 -13.07
N PRO A 85 7.70 -5.28 -13.77
CA PRO A 85 7.36 -5.34 -15.19
C PRO A 85 5.90 -4.95 -15.48
N CYS A 86 4.99 -5.29 -14.57
CA CYS A 86 3.60 -4.83 -14.51
C CYS A 86 3.40 -4.22 -13.13
N THR A 87 2.75 -3.05 -13.04
CA THR A 87 2.70 -2.30 -11.77
C THR A 87 1.32 -1.68 -11.56
N VAL A 88 0.71 -1.91 -10.40
CA VAL A 88 -0.36 -1.04 -9.89
C VAL A 88 0.29 -0.12 -8.86
N PRO A 89 0.59 1.14 -9.23
CA PRO A 89 1.40 2.03 -8.42
C PRO A 89 0.63 2.50 -7.18
N TYR A 90 1.34 2.71 -6.07
CA TYR A 90 0.76 3.40 -4.93
C TYR A 90 0.67 4.90 -5.22
N MET A 91 -0.54 5.37 -5.50
CA MET A 91 -0.79 6.73 -5.97
C MET A 91 -0.40 7.81 -4.97
N GLY A 92 -0.39 7.50 -3.67
CA GLY A 92 -0.06 8.46 -2.62
C GLY A 92 1.30 9.14 -2.81
N LEU A 93 2.30 8.44 -3.36
CA LEU A 93 3.62 9.03 -3.61
C LEU A 93 3.62 10.04 -4.75
N PHE A 94 2.87 9.77 -5.83
CA PHE A 94 2.75 10.68 -6.96
C PHE A 94 1.95 11.92 -6.56
N LEU A 95 0.88 11.72 -5.79
CA LEU A 95 0.08 12.83 -5.24
C LEU A 95 0.90 13.69 -4.29
N GLN A 96 1.74 13.09 -3.44
CA GLN A 96 2.66 13.83 -2.58
C GLN A 96 3.65 14.67 -3.40
N ASP A 97 4.22 14.13 -4.47
CA ASP A 97 5.17 14.86 -5.33
C ASP A 97 4.49 16.02 -6.08
N LEU A 98 3.23 15.84 -6.50
CA LEU A 98 2.41 16.90 -7.11
C LEU A 98 2.06 18.00 -6.10
N LEU A 99 1.63 17.62 -4.89
CA LEU A 99 1.31 18.54 -3.81
C LEU A 99 2.52 19.40 -3.43
N VAL A 100 3.67 18.78 -3.19
CA VAL A 100 4.91 19.51 -2.88
C VAL A 100 5.29 20.45 -4.02
N THR A 101 5.10 20.04 -5.27
CA THR A 101 5.34 20.92 -6.43
C THR A 101 4.39 22.12 -6.44
N ASP A 102 3.12 21.91 -6.06
CA ASP A 102 2.10 22.94 -6.00
C ASP A 102 2.37 23.97 -4.89
N GLU A 103 2.80 23.50 -3.72
CA GLU A 103 3.17 24.33 -2.57
C GLU A 103 4.43 25.18 -2.82
N VAL A 104 5.41 24.64 -3.55
CA VAL A 104 6.71 25.31 -3.79
C VAL A 104 6.68 26.25 -5.00
N LEU A 105 5.86 25.97 -6.02
CA LEU A 105 5.87 26.74 -7.27
C LEU A 105 4.50 27.36 -7.56
N SER A 106 4.48 28.69 -7.71
CA SER A 106 3.31 29.44 -8.19
C SER A 106 2.94 29.05 -9.63
N ASN A 107 1.66 29.16 -9.97
CA ASN A 107 1.17 28.91 -11.33
C ASN A 107 1.70 29.93 -12.35
N TYR A 108 2.01 31.14 -11.88
CA TYR A 108 2.53 32.24 -12.68
C TYR A 108 3.85 32.74 -12.11
N ASP A 109 4.71 33.27 -12.97
CA ASP A 109 5.91 33.99 -12.57
C ASP A 109 5.61 35.46 -12.22
N GLU A 110 6.67 36.22 -11.91
CA GLU A 110 6.60 37.64 -11.54
C GLU A 110 5.98 38.52 -12.65
N HIS A 111 6.04 38.08 -13.91
CA HIS A 111 5.47 38.76 -15.06
C HIS A 111 4.05 38.29 -15.41
N LYS A 112 3.41 37.50 -14.53
CA LYS A 112 2.10 36.87 -14.74
C LYS A 112 2.06 35.91 -15.93
N LEU A 113 3.21 35.39 -16.38
CA LEU A 113 3.31 34.36 -17.40
C LEU A 113 3.24 32.97 -16.75
N ILE A 114 2.88 31.94 -17.53
CA ILE A 114 2.77 30.57 -17.02
C ILE A 114 4.13 30.07 -16.55
N ASN A 115 4.21 29.58 -15.32
CA ASN A 115 5.43 28.99 -14.77
C ASN A 115 5.74 27.63 -15.42
N LEU A 116 6.63 27.62 -16.42
CA LEU A 116 7.02 26.41 -17.15
C LEU A 116 7.79 25.40 -16.27
N GLN A 117 8.48 25.86 -15.22
CA GLN A 117 9.17 24.96 -14.30
C GLN A 117 8.16 24.06 -13.56
N LYS A 118 7.05 24.65 -13.10
CA LYS A 118 5.94 23.89 -12.49
C LYS A 118 5.38 22.86 -13.46
N ARG A 119 5.11 23.27 -14.69
CA ARG A 119 4.58 22.38 -15.75
C ARG A 119 5.54 21.23 -16.08
N ARG A 120 6.84 21.50 -16.14
CA ARG A 120 7.87 20.47 -16.34
C ARG A 120 7.92 19.46 -15.21
N ARG A 121 7.83 19.90 -13.95
CA ARG A 121 7.78 18.98 -12.79
C ARG A 121 6.53 18.11 -12.80
N TRP A 122 5.35 18.69 -13.06
CA TRP A 122 4.12 17.90 -13.22
C TRP A 122 4.26 16.86 -14.34
N LYS A 123 4.80 17.28 -15.49
CA LYS A 123 5.07 16.37 -16.60
C LYS A 123 6.01 15.23 -16.19
N GLN A 124 7.06 15.50 -15.42
CA GLN A 124 7.97 14.44 -14.93
C GLN A 124 7.26 13.43 -14.02
N VAL A 125 6.29 13.86 -13.20
CA VAL A 125 5.50 12.95 -12.36
C VAL A 125 4.54 12.12 -13.22
N THR A 126 3.84 12.74 -14.18
CA THR A 126 2.91 12.02 -15.07
C THR A 126 3.61 11.07 -16.03
N ASP A 127 4.81 11.45 -16.52
CA ASP A 127 5.62 10.61 -17.40
C ASP A 127 6.12 9.34 -16.69
N GLN A 128 6.14 9.30 -15.34
CA GLN A 128 6.43 8.08 -14.59
C GLN A 128 5.23 7.13 -14.52
N LEU A 129 4.00 7.64 -14.63
CA LEU A 129 2.77 6.85 -14.64
C LEU A 129 2.49 6.27 -16.04
N TRP A 130 2.80 7.02 -17.09
CA TRP A 130 2.46 6.65 -18.47
C TRP A 130 3.00 5.29 -18.95
N PRO A 131 4.27 4.89 -18.68
CA PRO A 131 4.78 3.58 -19.05
C PRO A 131 4.08 2.43 -18.32
N ILE A 132 3.45 2.71 -17.17
CA ILE A 132 2.76 1.71 -16.35
C ILE A 132 1.42 1.32 -16.99
N GLU A 133 0.73 2.26 -17.65
CA GLU A 133 -0.55 2.00 -18.33
C GLU A 133 -0.38 1.21 -19.65
N LYS A 134 0.79 1.27 -20.29
CA LYS A 134 1.02 0.74 -21.65
C LYS A 134 1.79 -0.57 -21.75
N LYS A 135 2.15 -1.23 -20.65
CA LYS A 135 2.82 -2.55 -20.68
C LYS A 135 1.83 -3.71 -20.47
N PRO A 136 1.17 -4.23 -21.51
CA PRO A 136 0.75 -5.62 -21.49
C PRO A 136 1.99 -6.46 -21.77
N SER A 137 2.75 -6.79 -20.72
CA SER A 137 3.80 -7.81 -20.85
C SER A 137 3.14 -9.16 -21.14
N SER A 138 3.72 -9.94 -22.05
CA SER A 138 3.32 -11.33 -22.35
C SER A 138 3.29 -12.26 -21.12
N ASP A 139 3.91 -11.83 -20.01
CA ASP A 139 3.98 -12.53 -18.72
C ASP A 139 2.93 -12.05 -17.71
N GLN A 140 1.84 -11.39 -18.14
CA GLN A 140 0.77 -11.00 -17.23
C GLN A 140 0.17 -12.24 -16.58
N VAL A 141 0.15 -12.23 -15.24
CA VAL A 141 -0.59 -13.22 -14.44
C VAL A 141 -2.04 -13.20 -14.93
N ILE A 142 -2.48 -14.31 -15.50
CA ILE A 142 -3.88 -14.49 -15.89
C ILE A 142 -4.68 -14.62 -14.60
N PHE A 143 -5.47 -13.59 -14.28
CA PHE A 143 -6.36 -13.62 -13.13
C PHE A 143 -7.66 -14.30 -13.53
N GLU A 144 -8.02 -15.35 -12.81
CA GLU A 144 -9.36 -15.92 -12.89
C GLU A 144 -10.33 -15.08 -12.07
N SER A 145 -11.42 -14.65 -12.71
CA SER A 145 -12.45 -13.89 -12.02
C SER A 145 -13.21 -14.80 -11.06
N SER A 146 -13.29 -14.41 -9.79
CA SER A 146 -14.13 -15.08 -8.78
C SER A 146 -15.23 -14.12 -8.32
N PRO A 147 -16.47 -14.29 -8.81
CA PRO A 147 -17.58 -13.42 -8.45
C PRO A 147 -17.86 -13.43 -6.95
N ILE A 148 -17.70 -14.57 -6.29
CA ILE A 148 -17.94 -14.71 -4.84
C ILE A 148 -16.98 -13.81 -4.05
N ILE A 149 -15.69 -13.83 -4.38
CA ILE A 149 -14.68 -13.00 -3.71
C ILE A 149 -14.90 -11.52 -4.04
N GLN A 150 -15.15 -11.19 -5.31
CA GLN A 150 -15.40 -9.82 -5.74
C GLN A 150 -16.62 -9.22 -5.04
N ASN A 151 -17.74 -9.96 -4.99
CA ASN A 151 -18.96 -9.52 -4.32
C ASN A 151 -18.73 -9.33 -2.82
N PHE A 152 -17.99 -10.23 -2.18
CA PHE A 152 -17.61 -10.07 -0.77
C PHE A 152 -16.79 -8.79 -0.53
N LEU A 153 -15.79 -8.51 -1.38
CA LEU A 153 -14.95 -7.32 -1.23
C LEU A 153 -15.71 -6.02 -1.49
N VAL A 154 -16.58 -5.99 -2.50
CA VAL A 154 -17.37 -4.80 -2.87
C VAL A 154 -18.48 -4.51 -1.85
N SER A 155 -19.09 -5.55 -1.28
CA SER A 155 -20.15 -5.39 -0.26
C SER A 155 -19.62 -5.12 1.15
N TYR A 156 -18.30 -5.22 1.37
CA TYR A 156 -17.72 -5.01 2.68
C TYR A 156 -17.77 -3.54 3.10
N ILE A 157 -18.43 -3.27 4.22
CA ILE A 157 -18.49 -1.93 4.83
C ILE A 157 -17.40 -1.82 5.90
N PRO A 158 -16.37 -0.98 5.73
CA PRO A 158 -15.32 -0.77 6.74
C PRO A 158 -15.88 -0.23 8.05
N ARG A 159 -15.19 -0.52 9.16
CA ARG A 159 -15.47 0.07 10.47
C ARG A 159 -14.52 1.24 10.70
N ASP A 160 -14.96 2.21 11.49
CA ASP A 160 -14.12 3.35 11.86
C ASP A 160 -13.01 2.95 12.86
N ASP A 161 -12.01 3.84 13.00
CA ASP A 161 -10.84 3.60 13.83
C ASP A 161 -11.16 3.46 15.32
N LYS A 162 -12.18 4.20 15.80
CA LYS A 162 -12.61 4.14 17.21
C LYS A 162 -13.13 2.76 17.54
N TRP A 163 -14.05 2.25 16.72
CA TRP A 163 -14.61 0.92 16.84
C TRP A 163 -13.52 -0.15 16.77
N LEU A 164 -12.57 -0.02 15.83
CA LEU A 164 -11.46 -0.96 15.67
C LEU A 164 -10.56 -1.00 16.92
N TYR A 165 -10.28 0.16 17.51
CA TYR A 165 -9.46 0.27 18.71
C TYR A 165 -10.15 -0.31 19.95
N GLU A 166 -11.40 0.07 20.21
CA GLU A 166 -12.21 -0.48 21.32
C GLU A 166 -12.29 -2.01 21.25
N ARG A 167 -12.47 -2.53 20.02
CA ARG A 167 -12.50 -3.98 19.81
C ARG A 167 -11.14 -4.63 20.07
N SER A 168 -10.05 -3.98 19.66
CA SER A 168 -8.69 -4.46 19.92
C SER A 168 -8.43 -4.63 21.42
N VAL A 169 -8.79 -3.64 22.22
CA VAL A 169 -8.68 -3.67 23.69
C VAL A 169 -9.55 -4.78 24.29
N THR A 170 -10.76 -4.97 23.78
CA THR A 170 -11.66 -6.03 24.28
C THR A 170 -11.08 -7.44 24.05
N VAL A 171 -10.39 -7.64 22.93
CA VAL A 171 -9.89 -8.97 22.52
C VAL A 171 -8.51 -9.28 23.11
N GLU A 172 -7.71 -8.26 23.34
CA GLU A 172 -6.42 -8.35 24.00
C GLU A 172 -6.22 -7.08 24.85
N PRO A 173 -6.64 -7.10 26.12
CA PRO A 173 -6.57 -5.94 27.02
C PRO A 173 -5.15 -5.37 27.14
#